data_AF-A0A7W5ZFP4-F1
#
_entry.id   AF-A0A7W5ZFP4-F1
#
_cell.length_a   1.000
_cell.length_b   1.000
_cell.length_c   1.000
_cell.angle_alpha   90.00
_cell.angle_beta   90.00
_cell.angle_gamma   90.00
#
_symmetry.space_group_name_H-M   'P 1'
#
loop_
_entity.id
_entity.type
_entity.pdbx_description
1 polymer ?
#
loop_
_entity_poly.entity_id
_entity_poly.type
_entity_poly.pdbx_seq_one_letter_code
_entity_poly.pdbx_strand_id
1 'polypeptide(L)'
;MKQILGVGSRVRHSEFGDGVVINVKSSSYSITFIEYGNKVIKLDAPLEIVEAVELDTDLVSLFDVEQSLTKILQKWLDVSEVVPLGDKWKGGKLILKPGRSDLAPKEMTIDSFFHKIVMTRDRLRVLEQRINASKLDDEEKVNIQQYITKIYGSMTSFNLLFKQTEHYFVGEKSSSDNA
;
A
#
# COMPACT_ATOMS: atom_id res chain seq x y z
N MET A 1 25.23 -24.99 -14.38
CA MET A 1 23.97 -24.22 -14.39
C MET A 1 23.17 -24.68 -15.61
N LYS A 2 21.92 -25.12 -15.45
CA LYS A 2 21.07 -25.49 -16.58
C LYS A 2 20.62 -24.21 -17.30
N GLN A 3 20.87 -24.15 -18.60
CA GLN A 3 20.46 -23.03 -19.46
C GLN A 3 18.93 -23.02 -19.59
N ILE A 4 18.29 -21.87 -19.30
CA ILE A 4 16.84 -21.70 -19.48
C ILE A 4 16.60 -21.34 -20.96
N LEU A 5 15.67 -22.05 -21.60
CA LEU A 5 15.36 -21.91 -23.03
C LEU A 5 14.39 -20.76 -23.28
N GLY A 6 14.70 -19.90 -24.24
CA GLY A 6 13.83 -18.81 -24.67
C GLY A 6 12.63 -19.29 -25.48
N VAL A 7 11.62 -18.42 -25.61
CA VAL A 7 10.48 -18.66 -26.51
C VAL A 7 10.98 -18.82 -27.95
N GLY A 8 10.46 -19.83 -28.66
CA GLY A 8 10.93 -20.22 -30.00
C GLY A 8 11.91 -21.39 -30.00
N SER A 9 12.45 -21.80 -28.83
CA SER A 9 13.33 -22.97 -28.73
C SER A 9 12.60 -24.25 -29.15
N ARG A 10 13.30 -25.13 -29.89
CA ARG A 10 12.80 -26.43 -30.33
C ARG A 10 13.37 -27.53 -29.44
N VAL A 11 12.49 -28.36 -28.90
CA VAL A 11 12.83 -29.42 -27.95
C VAL A 11 12.11 -30.72 -28.30
N ARG A 12 12.67 -31.84 -27.85
CA ARG A 12 12.04 -33.15 -27.93
C ARG A 12 11.82 -33.70 -26.53
N HIS A 13 10.57 -34.09 -26.26
CA HIS A 13 10.16 -34.76 -25.02
C HIS A 13 9.98 -36.25 -25.29
N SER A 14 10.43 -37.11 -24.36
CA SER A 14 10.37 -38.56 -24.52
C SER A 14 8.96 -39.11 -24.75
N GLU A 15 7.95 -38.47 -24.15
CA GLU A 15 6.55 -38.90 -24.25
C GLU A 15 5.73 -38.16 -25.31
N PHE A 16 6.12 -36.94 -25.69
CA PHE A 16 5.29 -36.05 -26.52
C PHE A 16 5.94 -35.70 -27.86
N GLY A 17 7.16 -36.18 -28.12
CA GLY A 17 7.88 -35.94 -29.36
C GLY A 17 8.39 -34.51 -29.49
N ASP A 18 8.43 -34.02 -30.72
CA ASP A 18 8.96 -32.70 -31.06
C ASP A 18 7.97 -31.58 -30.70
N GLY A 19 8.49 -30.52 -30.07
CA GLY A 19 7.70 -29.38 -29.62
C GLY A 19 8.48 -28.07 -29.63
N VAL A 20 7.73 -26.97 -29.57
CA VAL A 20 8.26 -25.60 -29.57
C VAL A 20 7.85 -24.89 -28.28
N VAL A 21 8.82 -24.27 -27.61
CA VAL A 21 8.57 -23.44 -26.43
C VAL A 21 7.83 -22.18 -26.86
N ILE A 22 6.61 -21.99 -26.36
CA ILE A 22 5.77 -20.82 -26.69
C ILE A 22 5.67 -19.82 -25.54
N ASN A 23 6.00 -20.24 -24.31
CA ASN A 23 6.01 -19.37 -23.13
C ASN A 23 6.92 -19.97 -22.04
N VAL A 24 7.58 -19.11 -21.27
CA VAL A 24 8.42 -19.47 -20.13
C VAL A 24 7.81 -18.84 -18.87
N LYS A 25 7.39 -19.69 -17.92
CA LYS A 25 6.89 -19.28 -16.59
C LYS A 25 7.97 -19.50 -15.54
N SER A 26 7.75 -18.98 -14.33
CA SER A 26 8.70 -19.07 -13.21
C SER A 26 9.14 -20.50 -12.84
N SER A 27 8.32 -21.51 -13.12
CA SER A 27 8.61 -22.91 -12.78
C SER A 27 8.37 -23.92 -13.92
N SER A 28 7.93 -23.47 -15.10
CA SER A 28 7.56 -24.35 -16.21
C SER A 28 7.67 -23.70 -17.59
N TYR A 29 7.92 -24.52 -18.60
CA TYR A 29 7.73 -24.21 -20.01
C TYR A 29 6.29 -24.52 -20.42
N SER A 30 5.70 -23.68 -21.27
CA SER A 30 4.55 -24.08 -22.09
C SER A 30 5.08 -24.46 -23.46
N ILE A 31 4.93 -25.72 -23.84
CA ILE A 31 5.46 -26.30 -25.08
C ILE A 31 4.28 -26.82 -25.89
N THR A 32 4.21 -26.41 -27.15
CA THR A 32 3.26 -26.99 -28.11
C THR A 32 3.95 -28.12 -28.85
N PHE A 33 3.42 -29.33 -28.66
CA PHE A 33 3.83 -30.54 -29.38
C PHE A 33 2.93 -30.76 -30.59
N ILE A 34 3.51 -31.29 -31.68
CA ILE A 34 2.82 -31.46 -32.97
C ILE A 34 1.55 -32.30 -32.82
N GLU A 35 1.62 -33.42 -32.10
CA GLU A 35 0.49 -34.35 -31.96
C GLU A 35 -0.37 -34.11 -30.70
N TYR A 36 0.22 -33.54 -29.65
CA TYR A 36 -0.40 -33.46 -28.32
C TYR A 36 -0.85 -32.06 -27.91
N GLY A 37 -0.61 -31.06 -28.76
CA GLY A 37 -0.96 -29.66 -28.50
C GLY A 37 -0.13 -29.07 -27.34
N ASN A 38 -0.69 -28.08 -26.65
CA ASN A 38 0.00 -27.36 -25.58
C ASN A 38 0.07 -28.18 -24.28
N LYS A 39 1.28 -28.32 -23.73
CA LYS A 39 1.57 -28.94 -22.43
C LYS A 39 2.45 -28.05 -21.58
N VAL A 40 2.21 -28.12 -20.27
CA VAL A 40 3.02 -27.44 -19.26
C VAL A 40 4.05 -28.43 -18.72
N ILE A 41 5.33 -28.18 -18.99
CA ILE A 41 6.46 -29.04 -18.64
C ILE A 41 7.34 -28.30 -17.64
N LYS A 42 7.82 -28.95 -16.58
CA LYS A 42 8.68 -28.30 -15.58
C LYS A 42 10.03 -27.90 -16.18
N LEU A 43 10.65 -26.84 -15.66
CA LEU A 43 11.95 -26.33 -16.14
C LEU A 43 13.09 -27.36 -16.00
N ASP A 44 12.97 -28.28 -15.04
CA ASP A 44 13.97 -29.30 -14.73
C ASP A 44 13.78 -30.61 -15.49
N ALA A 45 12.66 -30.75 -16.21
CA ALA A 45 12.31 -31.96 -16.95
C ALA A 45 13.41 -32.33 -17.97
N PRO A 46 13.64 -33.64 -18.20
CA PRO A 46 14.58 -34.10 -19.21
C PRO A 46 14.02 -33.79 -20.61
N LEU A 47 14.55 -32.75 -21.24
CA LEU A 47 14.24 -32.34 -22.61
C LEU A 47 15.51 -32.45 -23.44
N GLU A 48 15.40 -33.06 -24.63
CA GLU A 48 16.45 -33.00 -25.64
C GLU A 48 16.31 -31.67 -26.39
N ILE A 49 17.39 -30.89 -26.46
CA ILE A 49 17.39 -29.55 -27.06
C ILE A 49 17.79 -29.71 -28.53
N VAL A 50 16.87 -29.43 -29.44
CA VAL A 50 17.11 -29.47 -30.89
C VAL A 50 17.65 -28.11 -31.36
N GLU A 51 17.07 -27.02 -30.86
CA GLU A 51 17.49 -25.66 -31.17
C GLU A 51 17.22 -24.76 -29.96
N ALA A 52 18.25 -24.11 -29.45
CA ALA A 52 18.15 -23.20 -28.32
C ALA A 52 18.05 -21.76 -28.81
N VAL A 53 16.99 -21.07 -28.42
CA VAL A 53 16.88 -19.62 -28.52
C VAL A 53 17.24 -19.04 -27.16
N GLU A 54 18.06 -17.99 -27.14
CA GLU A 54 18.39 -17.28 -25.90
C GLU A 54 17.12 -16.65 -25.32
N LEU A 55 17.02 -16.63 -23.99
CA LEU A 55 15.92 -15.93 -23.34
C LEU A 55 16.04 -14.44 -23.64
N ASP A 56 15.04 -13.88 -24.32
CA ASP A 56 14.95 -12.45 -24.50
C ASP A 56 14.71 -11.79 -23.13
N THR A 57 15.72 -11.06 -22.66
CA THR A 57 15.75 -10.44 -21.32
C THR A 57 14.78 -9.27 -21.17
N ASP A 58 14.10 -8.87 -22.25
CA ASP A 58 13.12 -7.76 -22.27
C ASP A 58 11.68 -8.19 -21.94
N LEU A 59 11.43 -9.47 -21.67
CA LEU A 59 10.15 -9.92 -21.14
C LEU A 59 10.07 -9.61 -19.64
N VAL A 60 9.52 -8.44 -19.30
CA VAL A 60 9.18 -8.05 -17.92
C VAL A 60 8.46 -9.21 -17.24
N SER A 61 9.09 -9.80 -16.23
CA SER A 61 8.54 -10.95 -15.53
C SER A 61 7.23 -10.57 -14.85
N LEU A 62 6.24 -11.48 -14.81
CA LEU A 62 5.04 -11.30 -13.99
C LEU A 62 5.40 -11.00 -12.52
N PHE A 63 6.56 -11.47 -12.06
CA PHE A 63 7.11 -11.15 -10.75
C PHE A 63 7.49 -9.66 -10.60
N ASP A 64 8.07 -9.04 -11.63
CA ASP A 64 8.44 -7.62 -11.61
C ASP A 64 7.20 -6.73 -11.66
N VAL A 65 6.17 -7.18 -12.38
CA VAL A 65 4.83 -6.56 -12.37
C VAL A 65 4.21 -6.68 -10.98
N GLU A 66 4.24 -7.86 -10.36
CA GLU A 66 3.71 -8.09 -9.02
C GLU A 66 4.46 -7.27 -7.95
N GLN A 67 5.78 -7.20 -8.02
CA GLN A 67 6.58 -6.35 -7.14
C GLN A 67 6.24 -4.87 -7.33
N SER A 68 6.09 -4.42 -8.58
CA SER A 68 5.74 -3.03 -8.88
C SER A 68 4.34 -2.70 -8.38
N LEU A 69 3.37 -3.58 -8.60
CA LEU A 69 2.01 -3.44 -8.10
C LEU A 69 1.97 -3.45 -6.57
N THR A 70 2.72 -4.33 -5.93
CA THR A 70 2.85 -4.40 -4.47
C THR A 70 3.46 -3.12 -3.90
N LYS A 71 4.52 -2.58 -4.53
CA LYS A 71 5.12 -1.29 -4.14
C LYS A 71 4.15 -0.14 -4.32
N ILE A 72 3.37 -0.13 -5.40
CA ILE A 72 2.32 0.87 -5.63
C ILE A 72 1.24 0.76 -4.55
N LEU A 73 0.74 -0.44 -4.27
CA LEU A 73 -0.30 -0.68 -3.26
C LEU A 73 0.20 -0.36 -1.85
N GLN A 74 1.43 -0.71 -1.48
CA GLN A 74 2.05 -0.30 -0.22
C GLN A 74 2.19 1.21 -0.11
N LYS A 75 2.58 1.88 -1.20
CA LYS A 75 2.64 3.34 -1.26
C LYS A 75 1.25 3.98 -1.16
N TRP A 76 0.22 3.33 -1.71
CA TRP A 76 -1.18 3.78 -1.65
C TRP A 76 -1.87 3.45 -0.32
N LEU A 77 -1.41 2.45 0.43
CA LEU A 77 -1.82 2.23 1.82
C LEU A 77 -1.35 3.38 2.73
N ASP A 78 -0.27 4.07 2.36
CA ASP A 78 0.18 5.33 2.98
C ASP A 78 -0.44 6.59 2.34
N VAL A 79 -1.23 6.45 1.26
CA VAL A 79 -1.98 7.58 0.70
C VAL A 79 -3.21 7.79 1.56
N SER A 80 -3.05 8.65 2.58
CA SER A 80 -4.14 9.26 3.30
C SER A 80 -5.23 9.73 2.33
N GLU A 81 -6.48 9.46 2.70
CA GLU A 81 -7.66 10.08 2.10
C GLU A 81 -7.40 11.57 1.84
N VAL A 82 -7.73 12.06 0.64
CA VAL A 82 -7.59 13.48 0.32
C VAL A 82 -8.70 14.24 1.05
N VAL A 83 -8.42 14.64 2.28
CA VAL A 83 -9.34 15.41 3.11
C VAL A 83 -9.34 16.88 2.68
N PRO A 84 -10.49 17.46 2.31
CA PRO A 84 -10.56 18.86 1.91
C PRO A 84 -10.44 19.81 3.11
N LEU A 85 -9.54 20.80 2.97
CA LEU A 85 -9.46 21.96 3.87
C LEU A 85 -10.70 22.85 3.69
N GLY A 86 -11.24 23.36 4.80
CA GLY A 86 -12.35 24.30 4.80
C GLY A 86 -12.03 25.56 3.98
N ASP A 87 -13.00 26.02 3.17
CA ASP A 87 -12.77 27.06 2.17
C ASP A 87 -12.23 28.38 2.76
N LYS A 88 -12.58 28.69 4.02
CA LYS A 88 -12.12 29.87 4.76
C LYS A 88 -10.60 29.93 5.04
N TRP A 89 -9.89 28.80 4.91
CA TRP A 89 -8.47 28.71 5.23
C TRP A 89 -7.58 28.58 3.99
N LYS A 90 -8.14 28.40 2.79
CA LYS A 90 -7.34 28.14 1.58
C LYS A 90 -6.32 29.26 1.32
N GLY A 91 -5.07 28.88 1.04
CA GLY A 91 -3.98 29.83 0.80
C GLY A 91 -3.50 30.59 2.04
N GLY A 92 -4.02 30.25 3.23
CA GLY A 92 -3.64 30.87 4.49
C GLY A 92 -2.28 30.40 5.03
N LYS A 93 -1.88 31.00 6.14
CA LYS A 93 -0.68 30.63 6.89
C LYS A 93 -0.98 30.53 8.38
N LEU A 94 -0.33 29.60 9.05
CA LEU A 94 -0.24 29.55 10.51
C LEU A 94 0.96 30.38 10.96
N ILE A 95 0.72 31.32 11.89
CA ILE A 95 1.76 32.17 12.47
C ILE A 95 1.90 31.81 13.95
N LEU A 96 3.03 31.22 14.30
CA LEU A 96 3.41 30.99 15.70
C LEU A 96 4.13 32.23 16.19
N LYS A 97 3.42 33.06 16.97
CA LYS A 97 3.94 34.30 17.54
C LYS A 97 4.53 34.03 18.92
N PRO A 98 5.85 34.27 19.13
CA PRO A 98 6.45 34.19 20.45
C PRO A 98 5.83 35.20 21.40
N GLY A 99 5.69 34.84 22.68
CA GLY A 99 5.26 35.78 23.73
C GLY A 99 6.32 36.84 24.05
N ARG A 100 7.57 36.62 23.61
CA ARG A 100 8.66 37.58 23.74
C ARG A 100 8.79 38.44 22.48
N SER A 101 9.03 39.73 22.66
CA SER A 101 9.11 40.73 21.58
C SER A 101 10.43 40.70 20.79
N ASP A 102 11.46 40.02 21.29
CA ASP A 102 12.77 39.90 20.65
C ASP A 102 12.87 38.76 19.62
N LEU A 103 11.84 37.92 19.52
CA LEU A 103 11.84 36.75 18.64
C LEU A 103 10.88 36.94 17.47
N ALA A 104 11.35 36.57 16.28
CA ALA A 104 10.55 36.61 15.07
C ALA A 104 9.44 35.52 15.09
N PRO A 105 8.25 35.81 14.56
CA PRO A 105 7.22 34.81 14.35
C PRO A 105 7.70 33.69 13.41
N LYS A 106 7.29 32.47 13.70
CA LYS A 106 7.50 31.32 12.80
C LYS A 106 6.24 31.10 11.98
N GLU A 107 6.39 31.13 10.66
CA GLU A 107 5.28 30.87 9.73
C GLU A 107 5.34 29.45 9.16
N MET A 108 4.17 28.89 8.88
CA MET A 108 4.02 27.72 8.00
C MET A 108 2.73 27.84 7.20
N THR A 109 2.66 27.19 6.03
CA THR A 109 1.41 27.16 5.27
C THR A 109 0.35 26.38 6.04
N ILE A 110 -0.90 26.85 5.98
CA ILE A 110 -2.00 26.17 6.67
C ILE A 110 -2.26 24.79 6.06
N ASP A 111 -2.04 24.61 4.76
CA ASP A 111 -2.09 23.32 4.07
C ASP A 111 -1.09 22.32 4.65
N SER A 112 0.16 22.73 4.89
CA SER A 112 1.17 21.87 5.51
C SER A 112 0.80 21.50 6.94
N PHE A 113 0.25 22.44 7.70
CA PHE A 113 -0.23 22.18 9.05
C PHE A 113 -1.41 21.19 9.04
N PHE A 114 -2.40 21.45 8.20
CA PHE A 114 -3.60 20.62 8.08
C PHE A 114 -3.27 19.20 7.63
N HIS A 115 -2.35 19.04 6.67
CA HIS A 115 -1.88 17.73 6.26
C HIS A 115 -1.28 16.93 7.42
N LYS A 116 -0.54 17.57 8.35
CA LYS A 116 -0.03 16.91 9.56
C LYS A 116 -1.14 16.50 10.52
N ILE A 117 -2.21 17.30 10.64
CA ILE A 117 -3.39 16.96 11.44
C ILE A 117 -4.10 15.74 10.85
N VAL A 118 -4.31 15.71 9.53
CA VAL A 118 -4.89 14.56 8.81
C VAL A 118 -4.04 13.30 8.98
N MET A 119 -2.72 13.39 8.80
CA MET A 119 -1.82 12.25 9.03
C MET A 119 -1.91 11.70 10.46
N THR A 120 -2.06 12.58 11.46
CA THR A 120 -2.18 12.15 12.86
C THR A 120 -3.50 11.42 13.09
N ARG A 121 -4.60 11.92 12.54
CA ARG A 121 -5.92 11.26 12.55
C ARG A 121 -5.84 9.86 11.96
N ASP A 122 -5.23 9.72 10.79
CA ASP A 122 -5.19 8.45 10.08
C ASP A 122 -4.32 7.42 10.83
N ARG A 123 -3.21 7.85 11.44
CA ARG A 123 -2.39 7.00 12.31
C ARG A 123 -3.14 6.52 13.55
N LEU A 124 -3.96 7.38 14.17
CA LEU A 124 -4.80 6.99 15.30
C LEU A 124 -5.86 5.96 14.88
N ARG A 125 -6.48 6.13 13.71
CA ARG A 125 -7.42 5.14 13.14
C ARG A 125 -6.75 3.79 12.91
N VAL A 126 -5.55 3.77 12.33
CA VAL A 126 -4.78 2.53 12.12
C VAL A 126 -4.39 1.90 13.46
N LEU A 127 -4.01 2.70 14.46
CA LEU A 127 -3.69 2.20 15.79
C LEU A 127 -4.91 1.51 16.41
N GLU A 128 -6.08 2.14 16.36
CA GLU A 128 -7.34 1.58 16.87
C GLU A 128 -7.69 0.25 16.19
N GLN A 129 -7.58 0.17 14.86
CA GLN A 129 -7.78 -1.07 14.11
C GLN A 129 -6.82 -2.19 14.55
N ARG A 130 -5.54 -1.86 14.76
CA ARG A 130 -4.55 -2.83 15.24
C ARG A 130 -4.86 -3.33 16.64
N ILE A 131 -5.35 -2.46 17.54
CA ILE A 131 -5.79 -2.86 18.88
C ILE A 131 -7.00 -3.80 18.78
N ASN A 132 -7.97 -3.52 17.91
CA ASN A 132 -9.13 -4.38 17.71
C ASN A 132 -8.74 -5.77 17.20
N ALA A 133 -7.78 -5.85 16.28
CA ALA A 133 -7.27 -7.10 15.71
C ALA A 133 -6.24 -7.83 16.60
N SER A 134 -5.83 -7.23 17.72
CA SER A 134 -4.83 -7.81 18.61
C SER A 134 -5.38 -8.96 19.46
N LYS A 135 -4.46 -9.76 20.04
CA LYS A 135 -4.77 -10.85 20.97
C LYS A 135 -4.87 -10.39 22.44
N LEU A 136 -4.92 -9.09 22.69
CA LEU A 136 -5.13 -8.53 24.02
C LEU A 136 -6.47 -8.99 24.59
N ASP A 137 -6.58 -9.05 25.91
CA ASP A 137 -7.86 -9.31 26.56
C ASP A 137 -8.81 -8.11 26.41
N ASP A 138 -10.09 -8.36 26.68
CA ASP A 138 -11.15 -7.38 26.45
C ASP A 138 -11.02 -6.15 27.37
N GLU A 139 -10.52 -6.30 28.60
CA GLU A 139 -10.34 -5.20 29.54
C GLU A 139 -9.20 -4.28 29.09
N GLU A 140 -8.07 -4.85 28.68
CA GLU A 140 -6.94 -4.11 28.10
C GLU A 140 -7.35 -3.34 26.84
N LYS A 141 -8.11 -3.99 25.94
CA LYS A 141 -8.62 -3.34 24.72
C LYS A 141 -9.49 -2.14 25.05
N VAL A 142 -10.44 -2.29 25.97
CA VAL A 142 -11.34 -1.21 26.41
C VAL A 142 -10.53 -0.04 26.99
N ASN A 143 -9.55 -0.31 27.86
CA ASN A 143 -8.72 0.72 28.46
C ASN A 143 -7.94 1.53 27.40
N ILE A 144 -7.36 0.85 26.40
CA ILE A 144 -6.62 1.52 25.32
C ILE A 144 -7.58 2.31 24.41
N GLN A 145 -8.74 1.74 24.05
CA GLN A 145 -9.75 2.41 23.23
C GLN A 145 -10.28 3.69 23.91
N GLN A 146 -10.50 3.67 25.23
CA GLN A 146 -10.87 4.87 25.99
C GLN A 146 -9.79 5.94 25.91
N TYR A 147 -8.51 5.56 26.03
CA TYR A 147 -7.41 6.52 25.90
C TYR A 147 -7.31 7.10 24.48
N ILE A 148 -7.48 6.27 23.44
CA ILE A 148 -7.57 6.73 22.05
C ILE A 148 -8.73 7.73 21.88
N THR A 149 -9.88 7.45 22.47
CA THR A 149 -11.05 8.36 22.44
C THR A 149 -10.75 9.70 23.09
N LYS A 150 -10.01 9.71 24.21
CA LYS A 150 -9.54 10.95 24.86
C LYS A 150 -8.56 11.73 23.98
N ILE A 151 -7.68 11.05 23.26
CA ILE A 151 -6.79 11.67 22.27
C ILE A 151 -7.62 12.35 21.17
N TYR A 152 -8.62 11.66 20.60
CA TYR A 152 -9.55 12.27 19.64
C TYR A 152 -10.24 13.51 20.23
N GLY A 153 -10.68 13.44 21.49
CA GLY A 153 -11.27 14.57 22.21
C GLY A 153 -10.37 15.81 22.25
N SER A 154 -9.08 15.64 22.55
CA SER A 154 -8.10 16.74 22.59
C SER A 154 -7.86 17.40 21.22
N MET A 155 -8.14 16.69 20.13
CA MET A 155 -7.95 17.18 18.76
C MET A 155 -9.19 17.88 18.19
N THR A 156 -10.32 17.87 18.91
CA THR A 156 -11.60 18.46 18.43
C THR A 156 -11.50 19.95 18.11
N SER A 157 -10.59 20.71 18.74
CA SER A 157 -10.34 22.12 18.41
C SER A 157 -9.89 22.32 16.96
N PHE A 158 -9.27 21.31 16.33
CA PHE A 158 -8.85 21.37 14.93
C PHE A 158 -9.99 21.11 13.93
N ASN A 159 -11.19 20.73 14.39
CA ASN A 159 -12.35 20.48 13.52
C ASN A 159 -12.70 21.69 12.64
N LEU A 160 -12.39 22.91 13.10
CA LEU A 160 -12.58 24.15 12.34
C LEU A 160 -11.83 24.21 10.99
N LEU A 161 -10.81 23.35 10.81
CA LEU A 161 -10.01 23.27 9.58
C LEU A 161 -10.64 22.38 8.52
N PHE A 162 -11.50 21.44 8.91
CA PHE A 162 -12.10 20.48 7.98
C PHE A 162 -13.28 21.09 7.25
N LYS A 163 -13.45 20.73 5.97
CA LYS A 163 -14.62 21.14 5.17
C LYS A 163 -15.87 20.34 5.50
N GLN A 164 -15.71 19.04 5.76
CA GLN A 164 -16.82 18.10 5.99
C GLN A 164 -16.76 17.57 7.43
N THR A 165 -17.94 17.43 8.05
CA THR A 165 -18.12 16.93 9.42
C THR A 165 -17.73 15.46 9.57
N GLU A 166 -17.80 14.70 8.48
CA GLU A 166 -17.39 13.28 8.37
C GLU A 166 -15.93 13.05 8.78
N HIS A 167 -15.10 14.08 8.63
CA HIS A 167 -13.68 14.02 8.91
C HIS A 167 -13.30 14.55 10.30
N TYR A 168 -14.29 15.01 11.07
CA TYR A 168 -14.04 15.59 12.39
C TYR A 168 -13.48 14.56 13.36
N PHE A 169 -12.63 15.04 14.26
CA PHE A 169 -12.30 14.32 15.48
C PHE A 169 -13.54 14.29 16.38
N VAL A 170 -13.86 13.11 16.91
CA VAL A 170 -14.97 12.89 17.84
C VAL A 170 -14.40 12.22 19.08
N GLY A 171 -14.44 12.93 20.21
CA GLY A 171 -14.06 12.37 21.52
C GLY A 171 -15.27 11.93 22.34
N GLU A 172 -15.04 11.66 23.62
CA GLU A 172 -16.11 11.48 24.59
C GLU A 172 -17.01 12.73 24.59
N LYS A 173 -18.31 12.54 24.39
CA LYS A 173 -19.27 13.62 24.61
C LYS A 173 -19.21 13.93 26.10
N SER A 174 -18.67 15.09 26.46
CA SER A 174 -18.97 15.66 27.76
C SER A 174 -20.47 15.89 27.76
N SER A 175 -21.22 15.09 28.52
CA SER A 175 -22.55 15.49 28.97
C SER A 175 -22.33 16.76 29.79
N SER A 176 -22.39 17.91 29.13
CA SER A 176 -22.49 19.19 29.80
C SER A 176 -23.84 19.18 30.49
N ASP A 177 -23.81 18.88 31.79
CA ASP A 177 -24.89 19.20 32.71
C ASP A 177 -25.29 20.66 32.46
N ASN A 178 -26.56 20.84 32.12
CA ASN A 178 -27.21 22.13 32.25
C ASN A 178 -27.19 22.48 33.74
N ALA A 179 -26.37 23.45 34.13
CA ALA A 179 -26.41 24.13 35.41
C ALA A 179 -26.36 25.65 35.18
#